data_AF-A0A971YRZ0-F1
#
_entry.id   AF-A0A971YRZ0-F1
#
_cell.length_a   1.000
_cell.length_b   1.000
_cell.length_c   1.000
_cell.angle_alpha   90.00
_cell.angle_beta   90.00
_cell.angle_gamma   90.00
#
_symmetry.space_group_name_H-M   'P 1'
#
loop_
_entity.id
_entity.type
_entity.pdbx_description
1 polymer ?
#
loop_
_entity_poly.entity_id
_entity_poly.type
_entity_poly.pdbx_seq_one_letter_code
_entity_poly.pdbx_strand_id
1 'polypeptide(L)'
;MGPTVLDRVITVNAISSMVTVMILLLAFLRADYGFIDVAIVFALCGFVGVIWTLRMLTPGEWHVTVPELEELGGEGGEAAAHD
;
A
#
# COMPACT_ATOMS: atom_id res chain seq x y z
N MET A 1 -8.52 -20.89 -0.03
CA MET A 1 -9.31 -19.66 0.12
C MET A 1 -9.14 -19.21 1.56
N GLY A 2 -8.27 -18.25 1.84
CA GLY A 2 -8.09 -17.77 3.20
C GLY A 2 -9.29 -16.95 3.67
N PRO A 3 -9.65 -17.05 4.97
CA PRO A 3 -10.80 -16.37 5.54
C PRO A 3 -10.63 -14.85 5.61
N THR A 4 -9.39 -14.36 5.63
CA THR A 4 -9.06 -12.95 5.83
C THR A 4 -9.01 -12.19 4.50
N VAL A 5 -9.51 -10.96 4.50
CA VAL A 5 -9.37 -10.00 3.39
C VAL A 5 -7.90 -9.80 2.98
N LEU A 6 -6.99 -9.78 3.96
CA LEU A 6 -5.55 -9.65 3.72
C LEU A 6 -4.97 -10.80 2.89
N ASP A 7 -5.41 -12.04 3.11
CA ASP A 7 -4.97 -13.22 2.35
C ASP A 7 -5.32 -13.09 0.86
N ARG A 8 -6.49 -12.52 0.56
CA ARG A 8 -6.92 -12.25 -0.81
C ARG A 8 -6.07 -11.17 -1.47
N VAL A 9 -5.73 -10.10 -0.75
CA VAL A 9 -4.86 -9.02 -1.27
C VAL A 9 -3.45 -9.54 -1.57
N ILE A 10 -2.87 -10.34 -0.67
CA ILE A 10 -1.55 -10.96 -0.88
C ILE A 10 -1.59 -11.88 -2.10
N THR A 11 -2.66 -12.66 -2.24
CA THR A 11 -2.86 -13.55 -3.40
C THR A 11 -2.94 -12.77 -4.72
N VAL A 12 -3.71 -11.68 -4.77
CA VAL A 12 -3.83 -10.86 -5.98
C VAL A 12 -2.50 -10.21 -6.37
N ASN A 13 -1.73 -9.71 -5.39
CA ASN A 13 -0.41 -9.14 -5.65
C ASN A 13 0.58 -10.17 -6.23
N ALA A 14 0.59 -11.39 -5.67
CA ALA A 14 1.42 -12.48 -6.16
C ALA A 14 1.06 -12.89 -7.60
N ILE A 15 -0.25 -12.96 -7.90
CA ILE A 15 -0.74 -13.25 -9.26
C ILE A 15 -0.31 -12.16 -10.25
N SER A 16 -0.48 -10.88 -9.88
CA SER A 16 -0.08 -9.76 -10.74
C SER A 16 1.41 -9.78 -11.09
N SER A 17 2.26 -10.10 -10.10
CA SER A 17 3.70 -10.28 -10.31
C SER A 17 4.00 -11.45 -11.26
N MET A 18 3.33 -12.59 -11.09
CA MET A 18 3.51 -13.75 -11.97
C MET A 18 3.10 -13.46 -13.41
N VAL A 19 1.98 -12.76 -13.63
CA VAL A 19 1.52 -12.36 -14.96
C VAL A 19 2.52 -11.40 -15.62
N THR A 20 2.99 -10.40 -14.87
CA THR A 20 4.01 -9.45 -15.35
C THR A 20 5.28 -10.18 -15.79
N VAL A 21 5.78 -11.11 -14.98
CA VAL A 21 6.95 -11.93 -15.30
C VAL A 21 6.70 -12.83 -16.52
N MET A 22 5.51 -13.42 -16.65
CA MET A 22 5.13 -14.20 -17.84
C MET A 22 5.19 -13.35 -19.13
N ILE A 23 4.71 -12.10 -19.09
CA ILE A 23 4.76 -11.18 -20.24
C ILE A 23 6.22 -10.82 -20.57
N LEU A 24 7.04 -10.52 -19.57
CA LEU A 24 8.49 -10.27 -19.73
C LEU A 24 9.22 -11.47 -20.33
N LEU A 25 8.93 -12.68 -19.84
CA LEU A 25 9.52 -13.91 -20.35
C LEU A 25 9.13 -14.12 -21.83
N LEU A 26 7.87 -13.86 -22.18
CA LEU A 26 7.40 -13.97 -23.55
C LEU A 26 8.08 -12.96 -24.49
N ALA A 27 8.29 -11.73 -24.02
CA ALA A 27 9.03 -10.69 -24.74
C ALA A 27 10.48 -11.14 -25.02
N PHE A 28 11.14 -11.70 -24.00
CA PHE A 28 12.50 -12.20 -24.11
C PHE A 28 12.61 -13.39 -25.08
N LEU A 29 11.67 -14.34 -25.03
CA LEU A 29 11.66 -15.49 -25.94
C LEU A 29 11.44 -15.09 -27.40
N ARG A 30 10.67 -14.04 -27.66
CA ARG A 30 10.42 -13.54 -29.02
C ARG A 30 11.55 -12.67 -29.58
N ALA A 31 12.55 -12.30 -28.76
CA ALA A 31 13.58 -11.31 -29.11
C ALA A 31 12.99 -9.97 -29.62
N ASP A 32 11.72 -9.70 -29.29
CA ASP A 32 10.98 -8.54 -29.72
C ASP A 32 10.66 -7.70 -28.48
N TYR A 33 11.38 -6.60 -28.33
CA TYR A 33 11.30 -5.73 -27.18
C TYR A 33 10.02 -4.89 -27.15
N GLY A 34 9.19 -4.90 -28.20
CA GLY A 34 7.91 -4.20 -28.22
C GLY A 34 6.95 -4.64 -27.10
N PHE A 35 7.07 -5.87 -26.62
CA PHE A 35 6.24 -6.40 -25.53
C PHE A 35 6.66 -5.92 -24.13
N ILE A 36 7.82 -5.27 -23.99
CA ILE A 36 8.28 -4.74 -22.70
C ILE A 36 7.37 -3.61 -22.21
N ASP A 37 6.89 -2.76 -23.11
CA ASP A 37 5.99 -1.65 -22.76
C ASP A 37 4.71 -2.18 -22.09
N VAL A 38 4.10 -3.21 -22.68
CA VAL A 38 2.92 -3.89 -22.13
C VAL A 38 3.23 -4.49 -20.76
N ALA A 39 4.41 -5.10 -20.56
CA ALA A 39 4.79 -5.66 -19.27
C ALA A 39 4.92 -4.58 -18.18
N ILE A 40 5.54 -3.44 -18.51
CA ILE A 40 5.69 -2.31 -17.58
C ILE A 40 4.32 -1.73 -17.23
N VAL A 41 3.43 -1.55 -18.21
CA VAL A 41 2.05 -1.10 -17.95
C VAL A 41 1.30 -2.08 -17.04
N PHE A 42 1.47 -3.38 -17.24
CA PHE A 42 0.85 -4.40 -16.39
C PHE A 42 1.40 -4.38 -14.96
N ALA A 43 2.71 -4.17 -14.81
CA ALA A 43 3.37 -4.02 -13.51
C ALA A 43 2.83 -2.80 -12.74
N LEU A 44 2.73 -1.66 -13.41
CA LEU A 44 2.23 -0.41 -12.82
C LEU A 44 0.74 -0.53 -12.46
N CYS A 45 -0.06 -1.12 -13.33
CA CYS A 45 -1.49 -1.35 -13.08
C CYS A 45 -1.71 -2.28 -11.89
N GLY A 46 -0.93 -3.35 -11.79
CA GLY A 46 -0.92 -4.26 -10.64
C GLY A 46 -0.61 -3.56 -9.32
N PHE A 47 0.44 -2.73 -9.32
CA PHE A 47 0.85 -1.96 -8.14
C PHE A 47 -0.22 -0.97 -7.69
N VAL A 48 -0.77 -0.17 -8.62
CA VAL A 48 -1.84 0.79 -8.32
C VAL A 48 -3.11 0.05 -7.85
N GLY A 49 -3.45 -1.08 -8.47
CA GLY A 49 -4.59 -1.90 -8.08
C GLY A 49 -4.51 -2.40 -6.64
N VAL A 50 -3.32 -2.81 -6.18
CA VAL A 50 -3.09 -3.22 -4.79
C VAL A 50 -3.20 -2.02 -3.83
N ILE A 51 -2.62 -0.88 -4.16
CA ILE A 51 -2.74 0.35 -3.33
C ILE A 51 -4.21 0.75 -3.20
N TRP A 52 -4.95 0.73 -4.30
CA TRP A 52 -6.37 1.08 -4.32
C TRP A 52 -7.20 0.11 -3.49
N THR A 53 -6.89 -1.18 -3.59
CA THR A 53 -7.50 -2.23 -2.77
C THR A 53 -7.22 -1.99 -1.28
N LEU A 54 -5.96 -1.75 -0.89
CA LEU A 54 -5.60 -1.43 0.49
C LEU A 54 -6.35 -0.19 1.01
N ARG A 55 -6.43 0.86 0.19
CA ARG A 55 -7.17 2.08 0.53
C ARG A 55 -8.67 1.82 0.73
N MET A 56 -9.24 0.89 -0.03
CA MET A 56 -10.64 0.46 0.13
C MET A 56 -10.84 -0.43 1.38
N LEU A 57 -9.82 -1.19 1.79
CA LEU A 57 -9.87 -2.04 2.99
C LEU A 57 -9.69 -1.23 4.29
N THR A 58 -9.03 -0.09 4.25
CA THR A 58 -8.87 0.83 5.39
C THR A 58 -9.60 2.17 5.15
N PRO A 59 -10.94 2.19 5.04
CA PRO A 59 -11.69 3.42 4.97
C PRO A 59 -11.84 4.00 6.39
N GLY A 60 -10.91 4.85 6.84
CA GLY A 60 -11.22 5.76 7.96
C GLY A 60 -10.19 6.01 9.07
N GLU A 61 -9.09 5.26 9.18
CA GLU A 61 -8.14 5.47 10.30
C GLU A 61 -6.98 6.43 9.97
N TRP A 62 -7.32 7.68 9.63
CA TRP A 62 -6.34 8.78 9.65
C TRP A 62 -6.40 9.60 10.95
N HIS A 63 -7.26 9.21 11.90
CA HIS A 63 -7.19 9.71 13.27
C HIS A 63 -6.16 8.89 14.05
N VAL A 64 -4.89 9.04 13.69
CA VAL A 64 -3.80 8.68 14.59
C VAL A 64 -3.81 9.74 15.69
N THR A 65 -4.65 9.55 16.71
CA THR A 65 -4.50 10.30 17.96
C THR A 65 -3.16 9.87 18.53
N VAL A 66 -2.20 10.79 18.59
CA VAL A 66 -0.91 10.56 19.24
C VAL A 66 -1.10 11.00 20.69
N PRO A 67 -1.48 10.10 21.63
CA PRO A 67 -1.78 10.47 23.02
C PRO A 67 -0.60 11.19 23.70
N GLU A 68 0.63 10.91 23.24
CA GLU A 68 1.87 11.47 23.79
C GLU A 68 2.05 12.98 23.54
N LEU A 69 1.30 13.60 22.61
CA LEU A 69 1.34 15.07 22.42
C LEU A 69 0.29 15.82 23.26
N GLU A 70 -0.74 15.13 23.73
CA GLU A 70 -1.81 15.70 24.56
C GLU A 70 -1.36 15.80 26.02
N GLU A 71 -0.56 14.83 26.49
CA GLU A 71 0.06 14.86 27.82
C GLU A 71 1.17 15.91 27.94
N LEU A 72 1.87 16.24 26.85
CA LEU A 72 2.90 17.30 26.83
C LEU A 72 2.32 18.72 26.75
N GLY A 73 1.01 18.85 26.52
CA GLY A 73 0.29 20.14 26.50
C GLY A 73 -0.35 20.54 27.83
N GLY A 74 -0.31 19.67 28.85
CA GLY A 74 -1.13 19.80 30.07
C GLY A 74 -0.44 20.30 31.34
N GLU A 75 0.90 20.35 31.41
CA GLU A 75 1.62 20.65 32.67
C GLU A 75 2.56 21.85 32.55
N GLY A 76 2.00 23.05 32.34
CA GLY A 76 2.80 24.28 32.21
C GLY A 76 2.15 25.57 32.75
N GLY A 77 1.16 25.48 33.64
CA GLY A 77 0.33 26.65 33.99
C GLY A 77 -0.13 26.81 35.43
N GLU A 78 0.47 26.11 36.41
CA GLU A 78 0.05 26.25 37.83
C GLU A 78 1.25 26.38 38.77
N ALA A 79 2.09 27.40 38.55
CA ALA A 79 3.14 27.78 39.50
C ALA A 79 3.67 29.20 39.26
N ALA A 80 2.85 30.25 39.41
CA ALA A 80 3.37 31.60 39.64
C ALA A 80 2.35 32.55 40.31
N ALA A 81 2.65 32.90 41.57
CA ALA A 81 2.18 34.03 42.38
C ALA A 81 0.66 34.09 42.68
N HIS A 82 0.13 33.93 43.89
CA HIS A 82 0.57 34.42 45.21
C HIS A 82 1.04 35.88 45.19
N ASP A 83 0.07 36.81 45.13
CA ASP A 83 0.07 38.08 45.86
C ASP A 83 -1.38 38.47 46.20
#